data_AF-A0A382UXT1-F1
#
_entry.id   AF-A0A382UXT1-F1
#
_cell.length_a   1.000
_cell.length_b   1.000
_cell.length_c   1.000
_cell.angle_alpha   90.00
_cell.angle_beta   90.00
_cell.angle_gamma   90.00
#
_symmetry.space_group_name_H-M   'P 1'
#
loop_
_entity.id
_entity.type
_entity.pdbx_description
1 polymer ?
#
loop_
_entity_poly.entity_id
_entity_poly.type
_entity_poly.pdbx_seq_one_letter_code
_entity_poly.pdbx_strand_id
1 'polypeptide(L)' 'MYIKISNLTKSFKMFKRTAGLRGALKSFFNRQYTNFFALKQINLEL' A
#
# COMPACT_ATOMS: atom_id res chain seq x y z
N MET A 1 6.18 -25.14 -18.38
CA MET A 1 6.52 -24.33 -17.18
C MET A 1 5.33 -24.46 -16.26
N TYR A 2 5.51 -24.86 -15.00
CA TYR A 2 4.39 -25.01 -14.05
C TYR A 2 4.50 -23.92 -12.97
N ILE A 3 3.51 -23.04 -12.90
CA ILE A 3 3.42 -21.96 -11.91
C ILE A 3 2.10 -22.13 -11.17
N LYS A 4 2.19 -22.29 -9.85
CA LYS A 4 1.03 -22.29 -8.96
C LYS A 4 1.20 -21.23 -7.87
N ILE A 5 0.32 -20.24 -7.88
CA ILE A 5 0.30 -19.12 -6.95
C ILE A 5 -1.03 -19.20 -6.20
N SER A 6 -0.98 -19.13 -4.88
CA SER A 6 -2.17 -19.06 -4.04
C SER A 6 -2.10 -17.86 -3.09
N ASN A 7 -3.22 -17.15 -2.96
CA ASN A 7 -3.43 -16.01 -2.06
C ASN A 7 -2.37 -14.91 -2.15
N LEU A 8 -1.77 -14.70 -3.32
CA LEU A 8 -0.72 -13.69 -3.48
C LEU A 8 -1.30 -12.29 -3.29
N THR A 9 -0.73 -11.59 -2.31
CA THR A 9 -1.11 -10.22 -1.99
C THR A 9 0.14 -9.36 -1.99
N LYS A 10 0.08 -8.23 -2.68
CA LYS A 10 1.16 -7.24 -2.75
C LYS A 10 0.57 -5.89 -2.43
N SER A 11 1.10 -5.24 -1.41
CA SER A 11 0.72 -3.89 -1.03
C SER A 11 1.93 -3.00 -0.86
N PHE A 12 1.67 -1.69 -0.94
CA PHE A 12 2.63 -0.62 -0.76
C PHE A 12 2.13 0.30 0.34
N LYS A 13 2.99 0.59 1.31
CA LYS A 13 2.71 1.57 2.37
C LYS A 13 2.96 2.96 1.81
N MET A 14 1.88 3.70 1.57
CA MET A 14 1.93 5.06 1.04
C MET A 14 1.77 6.07 2.17
N PHE A 15 2.55 7.14 2.12
CA PHE A 15 2.40 8.25 3.04
C PHE A 15 1.26 9.16 2.59
N LYS A 16 0.23 9.31 3.43
CA LYS A 16 -0.94 10.16 3.14
C LYS A 16 -0.63 11.59 3.56
N ARG A 17 -0.43 12.46 2.57
CA ARG A 17 -0.15 13.89 2.77
C ARG A 17 -1.45 14.68 2.81
N THR A 18 -1.64 15.44 3.88
CA THR A 18 -2.63 16.52 3.92
C THR A 18 -2.00 17.79 3.33
N ALA A 19 -2.67 18.40 2.36
CA ALA A 19 -2.19 19.63 1.73
C ALA A 19 -2.22 20.81 2.72
N GLY A 20 -1.40 21.82 2.44
CA GLY A 20 -1.31 23.06 3.22
C GLY A 20 -0.27 23.04 4.34
N LEU A 21 0.10 24.23 4.82
CA LEU A 21 1.17 24.44 5.81
C LEU A 21 0.89 23.72 7.13
N ARG A 22 -0.36 23.78 7.62
CA ARG A 22 -0.79 23.04 8.82
C ARG A 22 -0.67 21.52 8.65
N GLY A 23 -0.98 21.01 7.46
CA GLY A 23 -0.84 19.59 7.12
C GLY A 23 0.62 19.14 7.05
N ALA A 24 1.49 19.99 6.49
CA ALA A 24 2.92 19.75 6.46
C ALA A 24 3.52 19.71 7.87
N LEU A 25 3.20 20.68 8.73
CA LEU A 25 3.68 20.70 10.12
C LEU A 25 3.19 19.48 10.91
N LYS A 26 1.90 19.11 10.79
CA LYS A 26 1.33 17.92 11.43
C LYS A 26 2.03 16.63 10.98
N SER A 27 2.51 16.58 9.75
CA SER A 27 3.20 15.40 9.21
C SER A 27 4.58 15.12 9.81
N PHE A 28 5.22 16.10 10.47
CA PHE A 28 6.47 15.84 11.18
C PHE A 28 6.27 15.05 12.47
N PHE A 29 5.12 15.25 13.14
CA PHE A 29 4.83 14.61 14.43
C PHE A 29 3.92 13.38 14.31
N ASN A 30 2.98 13.35 13.34
CA ASN A 30 2.05 12.25 13.18
C ASN A 30 1.84 11.91 11.70
N ARG A 31 2.74 11.09 11.15
CA ARG A 31 2.66 10.62 9.76
C ARG A 31 1.56 9.58 9.62
N GLN A 32 0.57 9.90 8.79
CA GLN A 32 -0.51 8.99 8.43
C GLN A 32 -0.09 8.16 7.21
N TYR A 33 -0.30 6.85 7.27
CA TYR A 33 0.01 5.94 6.16
C TYR A 33 -1.25 5.21 5.71
N THR A 34 -1.32 4.92 4.42
CA THR A 34 -2.37 4.11 3.82
C THR A 34 -1.75 2.96 3.04
N ASN A 35 -2.39 1.79 3.08
CA ASN A 35 -1.95 0.64 2.31
C ASN A 35 -2.64 0.66 0.96
N PHE A 36 -1.87 0.73 -0.11
CA PHE A 36 -2.35 0.52 -1.47
C PHE A 36 -2.09 -0.92 -1.87
N PHE A 37 -3.13 -1.67 -2.23
CA PHE A 37 -3.01 -3.07 -2.62
C PHE A 37 -2.89 -3.16 -4.14
N ALA A 38 -1.72 -3.54 -4.64
CA ALA A 38 -1.48 -3.78 -6.06
C ALA A 38 -1.96 -5.17 -6.50
N LEU A 39 -1.78 -6.18 -5.64
CA LEU A 39 -2.34 -7.51 -5.80
C LEU A 39 -3.11 -7.85 -4.53
N LYS A 40 -4.31 -8.40 -4.65
CA LYS A 40 -5.13 -8.78 -3.50
C LYS A 40 -5.67 -10.19 -3.73
N GLN A 41 -5.13 -11.14 -2.98
CA GLN A 41 -5.57 -12.54 -2.98
C GLN A 41 -5.64 -13.16 -4.37
N ILE A 42 -4.56 -13.01 -5.15
CA ILE A 42 -4.47 -13.61 -6.49
C ILE A 42 -4.16 -15.10 -6.38
N ASN A 43 -4.91 -15.91 -7.12
CA ASN A 43 -4.64 -17.32 -7.35
C ASN A 43 -4.38 -17.52 -8.84
N LEU A 44 -3.31 -18.23 -9.20
CA LEU A 44 -2.92 -18.50 -10.59
C LEU A 44 -2.39 -19.93 -10.69
N GLU A 45 -2.84 -20.67 -11.70
CA GLU A 45 -2.26 -21.96 -12.09
C GLU A 45 -1.99 -21.91 -13.58
N LEU A 46 -0.73 -22.15 -13.98
CA LEU A 46 -0.22 -21.98 -15.35
C LEU A 46 0.77 -23.09 -15.70
#